data_AF-A0A6P7H5P9-F1
#
_entry.id   AF-A0A6P7H5P9-F1
#
_cell.length_a   1.000
_cell.length_b   1.000
_cell.length_c   1.000
_cell.angle_alpha   90.00
_cell.angle_beta   90.00
_cell.angle_gamma   90.00
#
_symmetry.space_group_name_H-M   'P 1'
#
loop_
_entity.id
_entity.type
_entity.pdbx_description
1 polymer ?
#
loop_
_entity_poly.entity_id
_entity_poly.type
_entity_poly.pdbx_seq_one_letter_code
_entity_poly.pdbx_strand_id
1 'polypeptide(L)'
;MGHLFAAANGTVIQIYSAVTFELMYMLKGHNGKITGLAWSNDDTILASCGFEGAVYLWDVVKSTRIHETVIKSVQSRGIQLSRDGKNAFVVGHDGHVREYFSSNVQRDVVIPPGAPLDAIVLSALDNMMFVTGNNGVVYVVKMPLLEKADVVEYNMHNKTISKMVLSCDDKYLITASTEGILTFWKLLNTEDKAIKLDLISSSEILISKQILEDKMMQIRNLQIRMKELETEHSYQIRQTDALAASRLKDVHKEYCNAIEELKLKNE
;
A
#
# COMPACT_ATOMS: atom_id res chain seq x y z
N MET A 1 4.54 -0.50 -5.39
CA MET A 1 3.34 -0.50 -4.51
C MET A 1 2.15 -0.81 -5.40
N GLY A 2 1.15 -1.56 -4.93
CA GLY A 2 0.08 -2.13 -5.74
C GLY A 2 0.26 -3.61 -6.12
N HIS A 3 1.15 -4.33 -5.44
CA HIS A 3 1.37 -5.77 -5.66
C HIS A 3 0.36 -6.66 -4.91
N LEU A 4 -0.48 -6.07 -4.05
CA LEU A 4 -1.53 -6.75 -3.32
C LEU A 4 -2.89 -6.15 -3.68
N PHE A 5 -3.93 -6.98 -3.67
CA PHE A 5 -5.31 -6.51 -3.71
C PHE A 5 -6.14 -7.21 -2.63
N ALA A 6 -7.10 -6.48 -2.07
CA ALA A 6 -8.01 -7.00 -1.05
C ALA A 6 -9.38 -7.31 -1.66
N ALA A 7 -9.96 -8.42 -1.24
CA ALA A 7 -11.32 -8.83 -1.57
C ALA A 7 -12.09 -9.11 -0.28
N ALA A 8 -13.22 -8.45 -0.11
CA ALA A 8 -14.16 -8.76 0.97
C ALA A 8 -15.02 -9.96 0.59
N ASN A 9 -14.99 -11.02 1.40
CA ASN A 9 -15.80 -12.22 1.26
C ASN A 9 -16.62 -12.43 2.54
N GLY A 10 -17.86 -11.92 2.53
CA GLY A 10 -18.73 -11.91 3.69
C GLY A 10 -18.16 -11.05 4.82
N THR A 11 -17.65 -11.70 5.87
CA THR A 11 -17.07 -11.09 7.07
C THR A 11 -15.53 -11.17 7.10
N VAL A 12 -14.92 -11.76 6.08
CA VAL A 12 -13.47 -11.98 6.00
C VAL A 12 -12.89 -11.15 4.86
N ILE A 13 -11.71 -10.58 5.08
CA ILE A 13 -10.95 -9.92 4.02
C ILE A 13 -9.83 -10.86 3.59
N GLN A 14 -9.77 -11.16 2.31
CA GLN A 14 -8.74 -11.98 1.69
C GLN A 14 -7.81 -11.05 0.91
N ILE A 15 -6.50 -11.18 1.13
CA ILE A 15 -5.49 -10.37 0.44
C ILE A 15 -4.69 -11.29 -0.48
N TYR A 16 -4.65 -10.93 -1.75
CA TYR A 16 -4.02 -11.70 -2.82
C TYR A 16 -2.84 -10.92 -3.41
N SER A 17 -1.85 -11.65 -3.91
CA SER A 17 -0.82 -11.10 -4.78
C SER A 17 -1.41 -10.77 -6.15
N ALA A 18 -1.26 -9.55 -6.62
CA ALA A 18 -1.64 -9.14 -7.98
C ALA A 18 -0.75 -9.80 -9.06
N VAL A 19 0.41 -10.32 -8.67
CA VAL A 19 1.38 -10.96 -9.57
C VAL A 19 1.14 -12.46 -9.69
N THR A 20 0.98 -13.15 -8.55
CA THR A 20 0.85 -14.61 -8.51
C THR A 20 -0.61 -15.07 -8.39
N PHE A 21 -1.54 -14.18 -8.05
CA PHE A 21 -2.94 -14.47 -7.71
C PHE A 21 -3.12 -15.45 -6.55
N GLU A 22 -2.07 -15.64 -5.74
CA GLU A 22 -2.12 -16.47 -4.55
C GLU A 22 -2.64 -15.69 -3.35
N LEU A 23 -3.32 -16.39 -2.46
CA LEU A 23 -3.78 -15.84 -1.19
C LEU A 23 -2.57 -15.64 -0.27
N MET A 24 -2.27 -14.39 0.04
CA MET A 24 -1.15 -14.00 0.90
C MET A 24 -1.58 -13.92 2.36
N TYR A 25 -2.69 -13.24 2.62
CA TYR A 25 -3.17 -12.95 3.98
C TYR A 25 -4.68 -13.10 4.10
N MET A 26 -5.14 -13.35 5.33
CA MET A 26 -6.57 -13.44 5.65
C MET A 26 -6.85 -12.69 6.94
N LEU A 27 -7.63 -11.63 6.86
CA LEU A 27 -8.00 -10.79 7.99
C LEU A 27 -9.42 -11.17 8.45
N LYS A 28 -9.50 -11.69 9.67
CA LYS A 28 -10.75 -12.17 10.30
C LYS A 28 -11.05 -11.32 11.52
N GLY A 29 -12.30 -10.88 11.67
CA GLY A 29 -12.73 -10.12 12.86
C GLY A 29 -14.02 -9.32 12.68
N HIS A 30 -14.44 -9.05 11.45
CA HIS A 30 -15.77 -8.50 11.21
C HIS A 30 -16.85 -9.52 11.59
N ASN A 31 -17.93 -9.03 12.17
CA ASN A 31 -19.10 -9.84 12.52
C ASN A 31 -20.27 -9.61 11.55
N GLY A 32 -20.18 -8.56 10.74
CA GLY A 32 -21.13 -8.22 9.70
C GLY A 32 -20.47 -8.15 8.32
N LYS A 33 -21.31 -7.91 7.31
CA LYS A 33 -20.84 -7.76 5.94
C LYS A 33 -19.95 -6.53 5.83
N ILE A 34 -18.76 -6.72 5.28
CA ILE A 34 -17.83 -5.62 4.97
C ILE A 34 -18.38 -4.81 3.80
N THR A 35 -18.44 -3.49 3.95
CA THR A 35 -19.03 -2.56 2.97
C THR A 35 -17.98 -1.70 2.29
N GLY A 36 -16.90 -1.38 2.99
CA GLY A 36 -15.82 -0.55 2.48
C GLY A 36 -14.45 -1.09 2.84
N LEU A 37 -13.51 -0.89 1.92
CA LEU A 37 -12.08 -1.17 2.08
C LEU A 37 -11.30 0.01 1.51
N ALA A 38 -10.24 0.43 2.21
CA ALA A 38 -9.33 1.46 1.73
C ALA A 38 -7.89 1.10 2.12
N TRP A 39 -6.98 1.17 1.14
CA TRP A 39 -5.55 0.93 1.35
C TRP A 39 -4.84 2.23 1.72
N SER A 40 -3.79 2.13 2.55
CA SER A 40 -2.79 3.18 2.65
C SER A 40 -1.91 3.18 1.40
N ASN A 41 -1.33 4.34 1.08
CA ASN A 41 -0.50 4.50 -0.12
C ASN A 41 0.77 3.61 -0.13
N ASP A 42 1.18 3.11 1.03
CA ASP A 42 2.37 2.26 1.22
C ASP A 42 2.07 0.76 1.26
N ASP A 43 0.82 0.34 1.01
CA ASP A 43 0.32 -1.04 1.10
C ASP A 43 0.46 -1.70 2.50
N THR A 44 0.81 -0.95 3.56
CA THR A 44 1.06 -1.54 4.88
C THR A 44 -0.19 -1.63 5.75
N ILE A 45 -1.11 -0.69 5.56
CA ILE A 45 -2.34 -0.57 6.34
C ILE A 45 -3.54 -0.77 5.41
N LEU A 46 -4.50 -1.55 5.88
CA LEU A 46 -5.82 -1.65 5.27
C LEU A 46 -6.86 -1.18 6.27
N ALA A 47 -7.73 -0.26 5.86
CA ALA A 47 -8.91 0.13 6.61
C ALA A 47 -10.13 -0.63 6.08
N SER A 48 -11.00 -1.06 6.99
CA SER A 48 -12.26 -1.71 6.64
C SER A 48 -13.40 -1.20 7.49
N CYS A 49 -14.58 -1.11 6.88
CA CYS A 49 -15.83 -0.80 7.59
C CYS A 49 -16.93 -1.80 7.21
N GLY A 50 -17.87 -2.02 8.13
CA GLY A 50 -18.94 -3.00 7.95
C GLY A 50 -20.31 -2.54 8.41
N PHE A 51 -21.32 -3.35 8.08
CA PHE A 51 -22.73 -3.14 8.44
C PHE A 51 -22.99 -3.13 9.95
N GLU A 52 -22.11 -3.74 10.74
CA GLU A 52 -22.20 -3.79 12.20
C GLU A 52 -21.72 -2.50 12.90
N GLY A 53 -21.24 -1.52 12.12
CA GLY A 53 -20.70 -0.26 12.65
C GLY A 53 -19.26 -0.37 13.17
N ALA A 54 -18.59 -1.49 12.86
CA ALA A 54 -17.18 -1.68 13.13
C ALA A 54 -16.34 -1.02 12.03
N VAL A 55 -15.31 -0.32 12.48
CA VAL A 55 -14.22 0.23 11.67
C VAL A 55 -12.91 -0.32 12.22
N TYR A 56 -12.16 -1.01 11.37
CA TYR A 56 -10.89 -1.61 11.74
C TYR A 56 -9.76 -1.08 10.87
N LEU A 57 -8.59 -0.90 11.49
CA LEU A 57 -7.32 -0.70 10.79
C LEU A 57 -6.45 -1.93 11.00
N TRP A 58 -5.94 -2.47 9.90
CA TRP A 58 -5.18 -3.72 9.87
C TRP A 58 -3.74 -3.46 9.47
N ASP A 59 -2.80 -4.09 10.17
CA ASP A 59 -1.44 -4.29 9.69
C ASP A 59 -1.48 -5.50 8.76
N VAL A 60 -1.26 -5.25 7.47
CA VAL A 60 -1.43 -6.28 6.42
C VAL A 60 -0.36 -7.36 6.55
N VAL A 61 0.89 -6.97 6.79
CA VAL A 61 2.03 -7.89 6.88
C VAL A 61 1.90 -8.78 8.11
N LYS A 62 1.49 -8.21 9.24
CA LYS A 62 1.28 -8.98 10.49
C LYS A 62 -0.07 -9.69 10.53
N SER A 63 -1.00 -9.35 9.64
CA SER A 63 -2.39 -9.83 9.66
C SER A 63 -3.09 -9.58 11.00
N THR A 64 -2.81 -8.44 11.65
CA THR A 64 -3.34 -8.08 12.97
C THR A 64 -4.13 -6.78 12.92
N ARG A 65 -5.15 -6.65 13.78
CA ARG A 65 -5.83 -5.37 14.00
C ARG A 65 -4.91 -4.43 14.79
N ILE A 66 -4.66 -3.25 14.25
CA ILE A 66 -3.94 -2.16 14.92
C ILE A 66 -4.93 -1.35 15.76
N HIS A 67 -6.06 -0.99 15.15
CA HIS A 67 -7.10 -0.20 15.79
C HIS A 67 -8.48 -0.77 15.50
N GLU A 68 -9.35 -0.61 16.48
CA GLU A 68 -10.74 -1.01 16.41
C GLU A 68 -11.62 0.07 17.02
N THR A 69 -12.64 0.48 16.28
CA THR A 69 -13.70 1.35 16.79
C THR A 69 -15.03 0.77 16.36
N VAL A 70 -15.96 0.61 17.30
CA VAL A 70 -17.28 0.05 17.02
C VAL A 70 -18.35 1.00 17.54
N ILE A 71 -19.10 1.60 16.62
CA ILE A 71 -20.27 2.41 16.95
C ILE A 71 -21.50 1.59 16.65
N LYS A 72 -22.14 1.06 17.70
CA LYS A 72 -23.32 0.21 17.56
C LYS A 72 -24.45 0.99 16.86
N SER A 73 -25.23 0.27 16.06
CA SER A 73 -26.41 0.77 15.34
C SER A 73 -26.13 1.74 14.19
N VAL A 74 -24.86 1.97 13.83
CA VAL A 74 -24.48 2.74 12.64
C VAL A 74 -24.06 1.79 11.53
N GLN A 75 -24.64 1.96 10.34
CA GLN A 75 -24.25 1.18 9.17
C GLN A 75 -23.29 2.01 8.30
N SER A 76 -22.01 1.64 8.32
CA SER A 76 -20.98 2.24 7.47
C SER A 76 -21.12 1.74 6.04
N ARG A 77 -21.00 2.63 5.05
CA ARG A 77 -21.06 2.29 3.61
C ARG A 77 -19.75 2.50 2.88
N GLY A 78 -19.01 3.54 3.24
CA GLY A 78 -17.75 3.89 2.61
C GLY A 78 -16.68 4.21 3.63
N ILE A 79 -15.43 3.97 3.24
CA ILE A 79 -14.24 4.32 4.02
C ILE A 79 -13.14 4.77 3.07
N GLN A 80 -12.35 5.75 3.49
CA GLN A 80 -11.15 6.19 2.79
C GLN A 80 -10.07 6.56 3.81
N LEU A 81 -8.82 6.21 3.52
CA LEU A 81 -7.66 6.63 4.33
C LEU A 81 -7.10 7.95 3.80
N SER A 82 -6.60 8.78 4.71
CA SER A 82 -5.75 9.93 4.37
C SER A 82 -4.48 9.46 3.67
N ARG A 83 -3.84 10.37 2.94
CA ARG A 83 -2.59 10.12 2.23
C ARG A 83 -1.48 9.62 3.15
N ASP A 84 -1.44 10.08 4.39
CA ASP A 84 -0.47 9.68 5.40
C ASP A 84 -0.80 8.36 6.12
N GLY A 85 -1.97 7.77 5.83
CA GLY A 85 -2.44 6.51 6.40
C GLY A 85 -2.84 6.56 7.87
N LYS A 86 -2.87 7.75 8.50
CA LYS A 86 -3.16 7.89 9.94
C LYS A 86 -4.64 8.12 10.25
N ASN A 87 -5.34 8.81 9.35
CA ASN A 87 -6.73 9.16 9.54
C ASN A 87 -7.59 8.30 8.60
N ALA A 88 -8.74 7.85 9.09
CA ALA A 88 -9.74 7.18 8.28
C ALA A 88 -11.03 8.00 8.27
N PHE A 89 -11.59 8.22 7.10
CA PHE A 89 -12.87 8.91 6.91
C PHE A 89 -13.93 7.89 6.55
N VAL A 90 -15.02 7.87 7.30
CA VAL A 90 -16.11 6.90 7.12
C VAL A 90 -17.43 7.62 6.94
N VAL A 91 -18.25 7.10 6.05
CA VAL A 91 -19.61 7.58 5.80
C VAL A 91 -20.60 6.44 5.98
N GLY A 92 -21.80 6.78 6.44
CA GLY A 92 -22.84 5.79 6.75
C GLY A 92 -24.26 6.26 6.45
N HIS A 93 -25.21 5.36 6.74
CA HIS A 93 -26.64 5.60 6.51
C HIS A 93 -27.24 6.67 7.44
N ASP A 94 -26.53 7.05 8.50
CA ASP A 94 -26.94 8.05 9.46
C ASP A 94 -26.69 9.50 8.98
N GLY A 95 -26.03 9.69 7.84
CA GLY A 95 -25.73 11.03 7.31
C GLY A 95 -24.48 11.67 7.92
N HIS A 96 -23.73 10.89 8.69
CA HIS A 96 -22.52 11.35 9.37
C HIS A 96 -21.27 11.01 8.55
N VAL A 97 -20.36 11.98 8.49
CA VAL A 97 -18.98 11.80 8.07
C VAL A 97 -18.10 11.85 9.31
N ARG A 98 -17.40 10.75 9.58
CA ARG A 98 -16.56 10.60 10.76
C ARG A 98 -15.10 10.51 10.39
N GLU A 99 -14.28 11.29 11.08
CA GLU A 99 -12.83 11.20 11.03
C GLU A 99 -12.36 10.37 12.24
N TYR A 100 -11.71 9.26 11.96
CA TYR A 100 -11.09 8.40 12.96
C TYR A 100 -9.60 8.65 13.00
N PHE A 101 -9.08 8.83 14.20
CA PHE A 101 -7.66 8.84 14.47
C PHE A 101 -7.36 7.74 15.49
N SER A 102 -6.55 6.75 15.08
CA SER A 102 -6.29 5.55 15.89
C SER A 102 -7.60 4.81 16.22
N SER A 103 -7.99 4.70 17.49
CA SER A 103 -9.21 4.02 17.96
C SER A 103 -10.31 4.97 18.44
N ASN A 104 -10.18 6.26 18.12
CA ASN A 104 -11.12 7.30 18.55
C ASN A 104 -11.74 8.01 17.35
N VAL A 105 -13.01 8.38 17.49
CA VAL A 105 -13.66 9.34 16.59
C VAL A 105 -13.16 10.73 16.97
N GLN A 106 -12.35 11.32 16.11
CA GLN A 106 -11.80 12.66 16.31
C GLN A 106 -12.83 13.73 15.93
N ARG A 107 -13.56 13.51 14.83
CA ARG A 107 -14.60 14.42 14.35
C ARG A 107 -15.81 13.65 13.85
N ASP A 108 -16.99 14.22 14.08
CA ASP A 108 -18.26 13.68 13.62
C ASP A 108 -19.11 14.84 13.10
N VAL A 109 -19.32 14.89 11.78
CA VAL A 109 -19.98 16.00 11.09
C VAL A 109 -21.13 15.47 10.24
N VAL A 110 -22.27 16.15 10.28
CA VAL A 110 -23.48 15.75 9.54
C VAL A 110 -23.53 16.44 8.19
N ILE A 111 -23.68 15.67 7.09
CA ILE A 111 -23.70 16.19 5.72
C ILE A 111 -24.70 15.40 4.86
N PRO A 112 -25.82 15.98 4.43
CA PRO A 112 -26.71 16.90 5.15
C PRO A 112 -27.57 16.15 6.20
N PRO A 113 -28.30 16.85 7.09
CA PRO A 113 -29.06 16.21 8.16
C PRO A 113 -30.16 15.27 7.67
N GLY A 114 -30.14 14.02 8.15
CA GLY A 114 -31.21 13.04 7.94
C GLY A 114 -31.19 12.32 6.60
N ALA A 115 -30.17 12.52 5.76
CA ALA A 115 -30.01 11.80 4.50
C ALA A 115 -28.87 10.77 4.61
N PRO A 116 -29.05 9.54 4.09
CA PRO A 116 -27.98 8.55 4.09
C PRO A 116 -26.87 8.94 3.10
N LEU A 117 -25.63 8.57 3.45
CA LEU A 117 -24.46 8.70 2.60
C LEU A 117 -24.06 7.34 2.04
N ASP A 118 -23.66 7.33 0.77
CA ASP A 118 -23.43 6.11 -0.01
C ASP A 118 -21.94 5.82 -0.23
N ALA A 119 -21.18 6.80 -0.68
CA ALA A 119 -19.78 6.64 -1.03
C ALA A 119 -18.98 7.89 -0.64
N ILE A 120 -17.68 7.69 -0.42
CA ILE A 120 -16.70 8.71 -0.08
C ILE A 120 -15.46 8.52 -0.93
N VAL A 121 -14.85 9.61 -1.37
CA VAL A 121 -13.55 9.63 -2.04
C VAL A 121 -12.77 10.86 -1.56
N LEU A 122 -11.47 10.69 -1.29
CA LEU A 122 -10.56 11.77 -0.95
C LEU A 122 -9.68 12.10 -2.14
N SER A 123 -9.36 13.38 -2.31
CA SER A 123 -8.34 13.81 -3.26
C SER A 123 -6.95 13.32 -2.84
N ALA A 124 -6.04 13.17 -3.80
CA ALA A 124 -4.70 12.66 -3.56
C ALA A 124 -3.87 13.54 -2.60
N LEU A 125 -4.24 14.82 -2.42
CA LEU A 125 -3.61 15.76 -1.49
C LEU A 125 -4.39 15.99 -0.19
N ASP A 126 -5.48 15.24 0.07
CA ASP A 126 -6.36 15.41 1.22
C ASP A 126 -6.91 16.84 1.38
N ASN A 127 -7.02 17.61 0.30
CA ASN A 127 -7.52 18.99 0.32
C ASN A 127 -9.05 19.08 0.11
N MET A 128 -9.63 18.05 -0.50
CA MET A 128 -11.04 17.96 -0.82
C MET A 128 -11.51 16.52 -0.59
N MET A 129 -12.73 16.41 -0.12
CA MET A 129 -13.43 15.15 0.06
C MET A 129 -14.74 15.22 -0.70
N PHE A 130 -15.03 14.18 -1.47
CA PHE A 130 -16.28 14.03 -2.19
C PHE A 130 -17.10 12.97 -1.48
N VAL A 131 -18.35 13.28 -1.20
CA VAL A 131 -19.29 12.39 -0.53
C VAL A 131 -20.57 12.35 -1.35
N THR A 132 -21.15 11.16 -1.54
CA THR A 132 -22.43 11.04 -2.25
C THR A 132 -23.55 10.69 -1.29
N GLY A 133 -24.72 11.28 -1.48
CA GLY A 133 -25.91 10.98 -0.67
C GLY A 133 -27.18 11.54 -1.29
N ASN A 134 -28.28 11.44 -0.55
CA ASN A 134 -29.56 12.06 -0.89
C ASN A 134 -30.03 11.81 -2.35
N ASN A 135 -30.11 10.54 -2.75
CA ASN A 135 -30.60 10.12 -4.08
C ASN A 135 -29.85 10.71 -5.29
N GLY A 136 -28.55 10.97 -5.17
CA GLY A 136 -27.71 11.30 -6.33
C GLY A 136 -26.94 12.62 -6.25
N VAL A 137 -26.97 13.27 -5.08
CA VAL A 137 -26.22 14.49 -4.83
C VAL A 137 -24.76 14.14 -4.51
N VAL A 138 -23.85 14.95 -5.05
CA VAL A 138 -22.43 14.93 -4.73
C VAL A 138 -22.13 16.15 -3.85
N TYR A 139 -21.67 15.89 -2.64
CA TYR A 139 -21.20 16.87 -1.67
C TYR A 139 -19.69 17.02 -1.79
N VAL A 140 -19.23 18.25 -2.00
CA VAL A 140 -17.81 18.60 -1.97
C VAL A 140 -17.53 19.24 -0.62
N VAL A 141 -16.68 18.59 0.15
CA VAL A 141 -16.31 18.99 1.51
C VAL A 141 -14.87 19.47 1.49
N LYS A 142 -14.65 20.71 1.93
CA LYS A 142 -13.29 21.25 2.06
C LYS A 142 -12.57 20.64 3.26
N MET A 143 -11.33 20.23 3.06
CA MET A 143 -10.48 19.70 4.13
C MET A 143 -9.49 20.76 4.65
N PRO A 144 -9.09 20.70 5.94
CA PRO A 144 -9.44 19.68 6.95
C PRO A 144 -10.90 19.77 7.42
N LEU A 145 -11.48 18.65 7.84
CA LEU A 145 -12.89 18.54 8.24
C LEU A 145 -13.20 19.39 9.49
N LEU A 146 -13.78 20.58 9.38
CA LEU A 146 -14.08 21.41 10.56
C LEU A 146 -15.36 20.95 11.29
N GLU A 147 -15.60 21.42 12.53
CA GLU A 147 -16.85 21.14 13.28
C GLU A 147 -18.12 21.52 12.48
N LYS A 148 -18.02 22.61 11.71
CA LYS A 148 -18.96 22.93 10.64
C LYS A 148 -18.22 22.77 9.32
N ALA A 149 -18.55 21.72 8.59
CA ALA A 149 -17.97 21.48 7.29
C ALA A 149 -18.41 22.56 6.29
N ASP A 150 -17.45 23.11 5.56
CA ASP A 150 -17.73 23.91 4.36
C ASP A 150 -18.08 22.95 3.22
N VAL A 151 -19.38 22.86 2.91
CA VAL A 151 -19.93 21.92 1.94
C VAL A 151 -20.53 22.67 0.75
N VAL A 152 -20.23 22.20 -0.45
CA VAL A 152 -20.89 22.62 -1.69
C VAL A 152 -21.62 21.43 -2.30
N GLU A 153 -22.88 21.63 -2.66
CA GLU A 153 -23.74 20.57 -3.20
C GLU A 153 -23.81 20.67 -4.73
N TYR A 154 -23.64 19.54 -5.40
CA TYR A 154 -23.84 19.41 -6.84
C TYR A 154 -24.84 18.31 -7.12
N ASN A 155 -25.91 18.64 -7.83
CA ASN A 155 -26.94 17.70 -8.21
C ASN A 155 -26.89 17.42 -9.72
N MET A 156 -26.73 16.15 -10.08
CA MET A 156 -26.73 15.69 -11.46
C MET A 156 -27.50 14.38 -11.64
N HIS A 157 -27.45 13.47 -10.67
CA HIS A 157 -28.16 12.19 -10.72
C HIS A 157 -29.51 12.27 -10.00
N ASN A 158 -30.50 11.55 -10.51
CA ASN A 158 -31.84 11.49 -9.90
C ASN A 158 -32.05 10.24 -9.02
N LYS A 159 -31.05 9.36 -8.96
CA LYS A 159 -31.02 8.20 -8.05
C LYS A 159 -29.65 8.06 -7.39
N THR A 160 -29.61 7.17 -6.40
CA THR A 160 -28.43 6.83 -5.61
C THR A 160 -27.24 6.49 -6.49
N ILE A 161 -26.10 7.07 -6.14
CA ILE A 161 -24.81 6.79 -6.78
C ILE A 161 -24.29 5.48 -6.20
N SER A 162 -24.07 4.50 -7.06
CA SER A 162 -23.57 3.17 -6.70
C SER A 162 -22.07 3.17 -6.44
N LYS A 163 -21.32 3.99 -7.17
CA LYS A 163 -19.87 4.13 -7.01
C LYS A 163 -19.40 5.51 -7.44
N MET A 164 -18.36 5.98 -6.75
CA MET A 164 -17.64 7.19 -7.08
C MET A 164 -16.14 6.91 -7.03
N VAL A 165 -15.40 7.50 -7.96
CA VAL A 165 -13.94 7.36 -8.05
C VAL A 165 -13.33 8.65 -8.60
N LEU A 166 -12.17 9.04 -8.06
CA LEU A 166 -11.34 10.11 -8.60
C LEU A 166 -10.28 9.53 -9.55
N SER A 167 -9.93 10.29 -10.58
CA SER A 167 -8.73 10.02 -11.34
C SER A 167 -7.49 10.26 -10.48
N CYS A 168 -6.41 9.51 -10.73
CA CYS A 168 -5.17 9.61 -9.94
C CYS A 168 -4.55 11.02 -9.94
N ASP A 169 -4.86 11.82 -10.96
CA ASP A 169 -4.39 13.21 -11.12
C ASP A 169 -5.37 14.25 -10.56
N ASP A 170 -6.43 13.82 -9.85
CA ASP A 170 -7.49 14.66 -9.29
C ASP A 170 -8.19 15.59 -10.31
N LYS A 171 -8.10 15.32 -11.62
CA LYS A 171 -8.74 16.15 -12.65
C LYS A 171 -10.18 15.76 -12.94
N TYR A 172 -10.51 14.49 -12.72
CA TYR A 172 -11.83 13.96 -13.03
C TYR A 172 -12.40 13.20 -11.85
N LEU A 173 -13.63 13.53 -11.49
CA LEU A 173 -14.46 12.68 -10.64
C LEU A 173 -15.40 11.90 -11.56
N ILE A 174 -15.54 10.61 -11.33
CA ILE A 174 -16.47 9.75 -12.07
C ILE A 174 -17.49 9.23 -11.07
N THR A 175 -18.76 9.40 -11.41
CA THR A 175 -19.89 8.95 -10.61
C THR A 175 -20.74 8.00 -11.44
N ALA A 176 -21.16 6.89 -10.84
CA ALA A 176 -22.01 5.88 -11.46
C ALA A 176 -23.34 5.79 -10.70
N SER A 177 -24.45 6.01 -11.39
CA SER A 177 -25.79 5.92 -10.82
C SER A 177 -26.40 4.54 -11.03
N THR A 178 -27.32 4.17 -10.15
CA THR A 178 -28.20 2.98 -10.32
C THR A 178 -29.09 3.07 -11.57
N GLU A 179 -29.23 4.26 -12.17
CA GLU A 179 -29.90 4.45 -13.47
C GLU A 179 -29.07 3.98 -14.66
N GLY A 180 -27.82 3.54 -14.45
CA GLY A 180 -26.91 3.15 -15.52
C GLY A 180 -26.22 4.35 -16.18
N ILE A 181 -26.31 5.53 -15.58
CA ILE A 181 -25.65 6.75 -16.07
C ILE A 181 -24.29 6.89 -15.40
N LEU A 182 -23.26 7.10 -16.22
CA LEU A 182 -21.92 7.51 -15.79
C LEU A 182 -21.74 8.99 -16.08
N THR A 183 -21.36 9.77 -15.06
CA THR A 183 -21.08 11.19 -15.21
C THR A 183 -19.62 11.46 -14.89
N PHE A 184 -18.97 12.15 -15.81
CA PHE A 184 -17.59 12.63 -15.69
C PHE A 184 -17.62 14.11 -15.33
N TRP A 185 -17.04 14.43 -14.18
CA TRP A 185 -16.94 15.79 -13.67
C TRP A 185 -15.52 16.26 -13.86
N LYS A 186 -15.33 17.41 -14.51
CA LYS A 186 -14.03 18.05 -14.58
C LYS A 186 -13.84 18.89 -13.32
N LEU A 187 -12.83 18.55 -12.53
CA LEU A 187 -12.44 19.31 -11.35
C LEU A 187 -11.53 20.46 -11.77
N LEU A 188 -12.00 21.69 -11.56
CA LEU A 188 -11.25 22.91 -11.84
C LEU A 188 -10.78 23.48 -10.50
N ASN A 189 -9.47 23.59 -10.33
CA ASN A 189 -8.90 24.31 -9.21
C ASN A 189 -9.03 25.81 -9.50
N THR A 190 -9.33 26.64 -8.51
CA THR A 190 -9.57 28.08 -8.69
C THR A 190 -8.39 28.85 -9.28
N GLU A 191 -7.19 28.26 -9.33
CA GLU A 191 -6.00 28.83 -9.95
C GLU A 191 -5.66 28.28 -11.34
N ASP A 192 -6.44 27.34 -11.90
CA ASP A 192 -6.15 26.61 -13.17
C ASP A 192 -4.76 25.91 -13.23
N LYS A 193 -4.00 25.98 -12.14
CA LYS A 193 -2.84 25.14 -11.88
C LYS A 193 -3.39 23.77 -11.54
N ALA A 194 -3.49 22.92 -12.56
CA ALA A 194 -3.54 21.48 -12.34
C ALA A 194 -2.48 21.16 -11.27
N ILE A 195 -2.89 20.42 -10.23
CA ILE A 195 -1.92 19.87 -9.31
C ILE A 195 -0.99 19.05 -10.19
N LYS A 196 0.25 19.54 -10.36
CA LYS A 196 1.30 18.78 -10.99
C LYS A 196 1.71 17.76 -9.95
N LEU A 197 0.87 16.76 -9.76
CA LEU A 197 1.32 15.49 -9.27
C LEU A 197 2.34 15.08 -10.32
N ASP A 198 3.63 15.22 -9.99
CA ASP A 198 4.69 14.42 -10.60
C ASP A 198 4.42 12.96 -10.16
N LEU A 199 3.25 12.45 -10.54
CA LEU A 199 3.08 11.05 -10.86
C LEU A 199 4.12 10.86 -11.93
N ILE A 200 5.29 10.36 -11.52
CA ILE A 200 6.10 9.55 -12.39
C ILE A 200 5.10 8.49 -12.83
N SER A 201 4.49 8.70 -13.99
CA SER A 201 3.81 7.65 -14.70
C SER A 201 4.84 6.55 -14.72
N SER A 202 4.65 5.53 -13.90
CA SER A 202 5.62 4.45 -13.87
C SER A 202 5.55 3.91 -15.28
N SER A 203 6.59 4.20 -16.06
CA SER A 203 6.93 3.42 -17.23
C SER A 203 7.47 2.06 -16.74
N GLU A 204 6.88 1.51 -15.68
CA GLU A 204 6.85 0.08 -15.45
C GLU A 204 6.05 -0.46 -16.63
N ILE A 205 6.80 -0.67 -17.71
CA ILE A 205 6.46 -1.60 -18.76
C ILE A 205 6.02 -2.84 -17.99
N LEU A 206 4.73 -3.16 -18.03
CA LEU A 206 4.22 -4.45 -17.65
C LEU A 206 5.02 -5.47 -18.47
N ILE A 207 6.12 -5.96 -17.90
CA ILE A 207 6.94 -6.95 -18.56
C ILE A 207 6.04 -8.16 -18.73
N SER A 208 6.00 -8.69 -19.96
CA SER A 208 5.20 -9.89 -20.21
C SER A 208 5.67 -10.99 -19.26
N LYS A 209 4.75 -11.87 -18.86
CA LYS A 209 5.05 -13.03 -18.00
C LYS A 209 6.29 -13.79 -18.51
N GLN A 210 6.44 -13.91 -19.84
CA GLN A 210 7.60 -14.51 -20.47
C GLN A 210 8.91 -13.82 -20.11
N ILE A 211 8.97 -12.48 -20.18
CA ILE A 211 10.17 -11.71 -19.83
C ILE A 211 10.53 -11.90 -18.36
N LEU A 212 9.53 -11.94 -17.48
CA LEU A 212 9.76 -12.20 -16.06
C LEU A 212 10.32 -13.62 -15.83
N GLU A 213 9.74 -14.63 -16.47
CA GLU A 213 10.21 -16.03 -16.38
C GLU A 213 11.64 -16.18 -16.89
N ASP A 214 11.96 -15.57 -18.04
CA ASP A 214 13.31 -15.56 -18.61
C ASP A 214 14.31 -14.90 -17.64
N LYS A 215 13.93 -13.78 -17.02
CA LYS A 215 14.77 -13.07 -16.03
C LYS A 215 14.97 -13.90 -14.76
N MET A 216 13.93 -14.57 -14.26
CA MET A 216 14.05 -15.47 -13.10
C MET A 216 14.98 -16.66 -13.42
N MET A 217 14.91 -17.20 -14.64
CA MET A 217 15.81 -18.26 -15.08
C MET A 217 17.25 -17.75 -15.18
N GLN A 218 17.47 -16.55 -15.72
CA GLN A 218 18.80 -15.90 -15.75
C GLN A 218 19.37 -15.73 -14.34
N ILE A 219 18.56 -15.26 -13.39
CA ILE A 219 19.00 -15.08 -11.99
C ILE A 219 19.41 -16.43 -11.38
N ARG A 220 18.65 -17.51 -11.57
CA ARG A 220 19.04 -18.84 -11.07
C ARG A 220 20.35 -19.32 -11.67
N ASN A 221 20.52 -19.18 -12.99
CA ASN A 221 21.74 -19.60 -13.67
C ASN A 221 22.96 -18.81 -13.16
N LEU A 222 22.81 -17.51 -12.97
CA LEU A 222 23.86 -16.66 -12.41
C LEU A 222 24.18 -17.03 -10.96
N GLN A 223 23.19 -17.35 -10.14
CA GLN A 223 23.41 -17.82 -8.76
C GLN A 223 24.20 -19.13 -8.71
N ILE A 224 23.89 -20.09 -9.59
CA ILE A 224 24.65 -21.34 -9.71
C ILE A 224 26.09 -21.04 -10.12
N ARG A 225 26.27 -20.22 -11.17
CA ARG A 225 27.60 -19.86 -11.66
C ARG A 225 28.45 -19.12 -10.63
N MET A 226 27.82 -18.24 -9.85
CA MET A 226 28.49 -17.53 -8.75
C MET A 226 28.99 -18.50 -7.69
N LYS A 227 28.18 -19.51 -7.33
CA LYS A 227 28.57 -20.55 -6.37
C LYS A 227 29.71 -21.43 -6.89
N GLU A 228 29.71 -21.78 -8.17
CA GLU A 228 30.83 -22.49 -8.81
C GLU A 228 32.12 -21.68 -8.72
N LEU A 229 32.07 -20.39 -9.10
CA LEU A 229 33.22 -19.49 -9.04
C LEU A 229 33.75 -19.32 -7.61
N GLU A 230 32.88 -19.22 -6.61
CA GLU A 230 33.28 -19.20 -5.21
C GLU A 230 34.06 -20.45 -4.81
N THR A 231 33.63 -21.62 -5.28
CA THR A 231 34.33 -22.89 -5.01
C THR A 231 35.68 -22.98 -5.73
N GLU A 232 35.75 -22.56 -6.99
CA GLU A 232 37.00 -22.50 -7.77
C GLU A 232 38.00 -21.53 -7.13
N HIS A 233 37.56 -20.33 -6.75
CA HIS A 233 38.39 -19.33 -6.10
C HIS A 233 38.90 -19.81 -4.74
N SER A 234 38.04 -20.43 -3.94
CA SER A 234 38.42 -21.03 -2.66
C SER A 234 39.47 -22.13 -2.82
N TYR A 235 39.37 -22.93 -3.89
CA TYR A 235 40.36 -23.95 -4.22
C TYR A 235 41.70 -23.33 -4.62
N GLN A 236 41.69 -22.30 -5.48
CA GLN A 236 42.90 -21.59 -5.90
C GLN A 236 43.64 -20.97 -4.71
N ILE A 237 42.91 -20.30 -3.80
CA ILE A 237 43.50 -19.75 -2.57
C ILE A 237 44.23 -20.83 -1.77
N ARG A 238 43.58 -21.99 -1.55
CA ARG A 238 44.21 -23.09 -0.82
C ARG A 238 45.47 -23.60 -1.50
N GLN A 239 45.47 -23.68 -2.83
CA GLN A 239 46.63 -24.10 -3.61
C GLN A 239 47.77 -23.07 -3.50
N THR A 240 47.47 -21.77 -3.59
CA THR A 240 48.47 -20.71 -3.46
C THR A 240 49.02 -20.64 -2.04
N ASP A 241 48.19 -20.81 -1.02
CA ASP A 241 48.61 -20.83 0.38
C ASP A 241 49.52 -22.03 0.67
N ALA A 242 49.18 -23.21 0.13
CA ALA A 242 50.03 -24.39 0.25
C ALA A 242 51.40 -24.20 -0.41
N LEU A 243 51.45 -23.59 -1.60
CA LEU A 243 52.70 -23.27 -2.29
C LEU A 243 53.53 -22.22 -1.54
N ALA A 244 52.88 -21.16 -1.03
CA ALA A 244 53.53 -20.14 -0.23
C ALA A 244 54.11 -20.71 1.08
N ALA A 245 53.37 -21.62 1.74
CA ALA A 245 53.83 -22.31 2.94
C ALA A 245 55.05 -23.21 2.67
N SER A 246 55.09 -23.90 1.52
CA SER A 246 56.27 -24.67 1.11
C SER A 246 57.48 -23.78 0.90
N ARG A 247 57.34 -22.68 0.14
CA ARG A 247 58.43 -21.73 -0.10
C ARG A 247 58.95 -21.11 1.19
N LEU A 248 58.06 -20.78 2.13
CA LEU A 248 58.45 -20.27 3.46
C LEU A 248 59.28 -21.29 4.24
N LYS A 249 58.94 -22.58 4.18
CA LYS A 249 59.75 -23.64 4.81
C LYS A 249 61.13 -23.76 4.18
N ASP A 250 61.22 -23.68 2.86
CA ASP A 250 62.50 -23.77 2.14
C ASP A 250 63.41 -22.59 2.52
N VAL A 251 62.87 -21.37 2.46
CA VAL A 251 63.60 -20.15 2.87
C VAL A 251 64.00 -20.21 4.35
N HIS A 252 63.11 -20.67 5.24
CA HIS A 252 63.44 -20.82 6.66
C HIS A 252 64.59 -21.81 6.88
N LYS A 253 64.60 -22.93 6.15
CA LYS A 253 65.67 -23.93 6.20
C LYS A 253 67.01 -23.35 5.73
N GLU A 254 67.02 -22.57 4.65
CA GLU A 254 68.22 -21.87 4.17
C GLU A 254 68.76 -20.89 5.21
N TYR A 255 67.89 -20.10 5.86
CA TYR A 255 68.29 -19.21 6.96
C TYR A 255 68.87 -19.97 8.16
N CYS A 256 68.25 -21.09 8.56
CA CYS A 256 68.77 -21.92 9.66
C CYS A 256 70.18 -22.46 9.36
N ASN A 257 70.40 -22.99 8.15
CA ASN A 257 71.71 -23.47 7.72
C ASN A 257 72.76 -22.34 7.72
N ALA A 258 72.41 -21.16 7.21
CA ALA A 258 73.30 -20.00 7.20
C ALA A 258 73.67 -19.55 8.63
N ILE A 259 72.75 -19.63 9.59
CA ILE A 259 73.01 -19.32 10.99
C ILE A 259 73.95 -20.35 11.62
N GLU A 260 73.80 -21.64 11.32
CA GLU A 260 74.72 -22.69 11.79
C GLU A 260 76.14 -22.52 11.23
N GLU A 261 76.27 -22.21 9.93
CA GLU A 261 77.57 -21.89 9.33
C GLU A 261 78.24 -20.67 9.96
N LEU A 262 77.46 -19.64 10.30
CA LEU A 262 77.97 -18.45 10.99
C LEU A 262 78.41 -18.74 12.43
N LYS A 263 77.73 -19.64 13.13
CA LYS A 263 78.15 -20.10 14.46
C LYS A 263 79.49 -20.86 14.38
N LEU A 264 79.62 -21.79 13.43
CA LEU A 264 80.84 -22.56 13.22
C LEU A 264 82.05 -21.71 12.82
N LYS A 265 81.83 -20.55 12.19
CA LYS A 265 82.91 -19.60 11.84
C LYS A 265 83.32 -18.66 12.99
N ASN A 266 82.53 -18.57 14.05
CA ASN A 266 82.74 -17.67 15.18
C ASN A 266 83.17 -18.39 16.48
N GLU A 267 83.38 -19.72 16.42
CA GLU A 267 84.08 -20.53 17.43
C GLU A 267 85.55 -20.75 17.02
#